data_AF-T1AIP7-F1
#
_entry.id   AF-T1AIP7-F1
#
_cell.length_a   1.000
_cell.length_b   1.000
_cell.length_c   1.000
_cell.angle_alpha   90.00
_cell.angle_beta   90.00
_cell.angle_gamma   90.00
#
_symmetry.space_group_name_H-M   'P 1'
#
loop_
_entity.id
_entity.type
_entity.pdbx_description
1 polymer ?
#
loop_
_entity_poly.entity_id
_entity_poly.type
_entity_poly.pdbx_seq_one_letter_code
_entity_poly.pdbx_strand_id
1 'polypeptide(L)'
;SSADLTLALSGYPELAQESRHLLSAWPPLTQGIHRLHFDAGRVTLYLVLGDMADLLPQLTLAADAVYLDGFSPRTNPIPWSEPVLRQVARLCRHGATLATWCVAGHLRRTLEHHGFHTTRAPGFGTKRERLSACYDRIPEDAWCKIVQRLEQPALQFTLEPPPQRHALVIGAGLAGCLVSAALGERGWHIELCESRNEPAQEASGNPAGILRPFPSLDDNRAARLARAGFLTTLHWLANLKGKTEVLPHGLNGVLRIAQDAPEAAHLFALSRAPGSVEALLHWLQRAEAERLGHCAAPWGALFYPTAGWLDPGQFCRAALAQTPHLSTHWGQPVTLQPGPAGWEARTLCGALLAQAPIAILAGGAHPLPLSNAPLWPRQRLRGQITQIERSPVPMGTPVLCGSGYVIPDAPGGPCLGATYDRSADIAPRSADRAENLQRLTALGWDDGPEHSVVQERVAFRSVSRDRLPIIGPVPGAKGLFALTALGSRGLVWAPLGADLLCAWLEGDPLPLEKDLVQAVAPARYR
;
A
#
# COMPACT_ATOMS: atom_id res chain seq x y z
N SER A 1 13.23 4.84 20.35
CA SER A 1 13.91 5.00 19.04
C SER A 1 14.52 3.67 18.60
N SER A 2 15.07 3.56 17.38
CA SER A 2 15.83 2.35 16.97
C SER A 2 17.07 2.13 17.86
N ALA A 3 17.71 3.21 18.32
CA ALA A 3 18.82 3.15 19.27
C ALA A 3 18.40 2.56 20.62
N ASP A 4 17.27 3.00 21.18
CA ASP A 4 16.76 2.46 22.45
C ASP A 4 16.37 0.99 22.33
N LEU A 5 15.77 0.60 21.20
CA LEU A 5 15.45 -0.81 20.93
C LEU A 5 16.72 -1.65 20.84
N THR A 6 17.76 -1.15 20.17
CA THR A 6 19.06 -1.82 20.10
C THR A 6 19.65 -2.03 21.49
N LEU A 7 19.62 -1.01 22.34
CA LEU A 7 20.09 -1.09 23.73
C LEU A 7 19.29 -2.12 24.53
N ALA A 8 17.96 -2.11 24.43
CA ALA A 8 17.10 -3.05 25.14
C ALA A 8 17.35 -4.51 24.72
N LEU A 9 17.53 -4.76 23.42
CA LEU A 9 17.78 -6.09 22.88
C LEU A 9 19.18 -6.64 23.22
N SER A 10 20.14 -5.77 23.54
CA SER A 10 21.49 -6.20 23.95
C SER A 10 21.51 -7.05 25.23
N GLY A 11 20.46 -6.97 26.05
CA GLY A 11 20.29 -7.80 27.25
C GLY A 11 19.92 -9.26 26.99
N TYR A 12 19.61 -9.63 25.74
CA TYR A 12 19.13 -10.96 25.36
C TYR A 12 20.02 -11.58 24.25
N PRO A 13 21.29 -11.94 24.56
CA PRO A 13 22.23 -12.47 23.57
C PRO A 13 21.75 -13.75 22.89
N GLU A 14 20.92 -14.54 23.57
CA GLU A 14 20.28 -15.73 23.01
C GLU A 14 19.29 -15.43 21.87
N LEU A 15 18.82 -14.18 21.75
CA LEU A 15 17.93 -13.69 20.69
C LEU A 15 18.66 -12.76 19.69
N ALA A 16 19.99 -12.84 19.61
CA ALA A 16 20.78 -11.89 18.83
C ALA A 16 20.49 -11.93 17.31
N GLN A 17 20.08 -13.09 16.77
CA GLN A 17 19.73 -13.21 15.36
C GLN A 17 18.39 -12.53 15.06
N GLU A 18 17.38 -12.85 15.85
CA GLU A 18 16.03 -12.29 15.80
C GLU A 18 16.07 -10.77 16.02
N SER A 19 16.87 -10.32 16.98
CA SER A 19 17.09 -8.90 17.28
C SER A 19 17.65 -8.14 16.08
N ARG A 20 18.64 -8.72 15.37
CA ARG A 20 19.19 -8.11 14.14
C ARG A 20 18.14 -8.04 13.04
N HIS A 21 17.36 -9.09 12.83
CA HIS A 21 16.28 -9.09 11.84
C HIS A 21 15.23 -8.03 12.17
N LEU A 22 14.76 -7.95 13.42
CA LEU A 22 13.81 -6.93 13.86
C LEU A 22 14.33 -5.51 13.65
N LEU A 23 15.58 -5.23 14.05
CA LEU A 23 16.19 -3.91 13.89
C LEU A 23 16.35 -3.52 12.42
N SER A 24 16.68 -4.48 11.55
CA SER A 24 16.82 -4.23 10.10
C SER A 24 15.49 -3.88 9.42
N ALA A 25 14.37 -4.35 9.96
CA ALA A 25 13.03 -4.11 9.44
C ALA A 25 12.29 -3.00 10.22
N TRP A 26 12.90 -2.40 11.23
CA TRP A 26 12.19 -1.49 12.14
C TRP A 26 11.65 -0.26 11.40
N PRO A 27 10.35 0.03 11.49
CA PRO A 27 9.73 1.06 10.66
C PRO A 27 10.00 2.46 11.21
N PRO A 28 9.81 3.51 10.37
CA PRO A 28 9.69 4.87 10.86
C PRO A 28 8.57 4.97 11.90
N LEU A 29 8.80 5.73 12.98
CA LEU A 29 7.90 5.83 14.12
C LEU A 29 6.69 6.75 13.83
N THR A 30 5.87 6.39 12.85
CA THR A 30 4.62 7.08 12.54
C THR A 30 3.42 6.32 13.07
N GLN A 31 2.35 7.02 13.44
CA GLN A 31 1.12 6.38 13.87
C GLN A 31 0.50 5.50 12.75
N GLY A 32 -0.08 4.37 13.16
CA GLY A 32 -0.80 3.44 12.30
C GLY A 32 -0.23 2.03 12.32
N ILE A 33 -0.63 1.22 11.33
CA ILE A 33 -0.21 -0.17 11.18
C ILE A 33 1.05 -0.26 10.31
N HIS A 34 2.07 -0.95 10.81
CA HIS A 34 3.29 -1.27 10.06
C HIS A 34 3.44 -2.78 9.95
N ARG A 35 3.60 -3.29 8.73
CA ARG A 35 3.73 -4.73 8.47
C ARG A 35 5.20 -5.07 8.23
N LEU A 36 5.77 -5.90 9.11
CA LEU A 36 7.15 -6.35 9.04
C LEU A 36 7.17 -7.85 8.75
N HIS A 37 8.03 -8.28 7.84
CA HIS A 37 8.10 -9.68 7.41
C HIS A 37 9.44 -10.29 7.78
N PHE A 38 9.38 -11.50 8.32
CA PHE A 38 10.54 -12.28 8.72
C PHE A 38 10.44 -13.69 8.14
N ASP A 39 11.56 -14.40 8.12
CA ASP A 39 11.65 -15.80 7.69
C ASP A 39 10.99 -16.08 6.33
N ALA A 40 11.30 -15.23 5.34
CA ALA A 40 10.72 -15.28 3.99
C ALA A 40 9.18 -15.22 3.99
N GLY A 41 8.61 -14.40 4.87
CA GLY A 41 7.16 -14.17 4.96
C GLY A 41 6.42 -15.15 5.87
N ARG A 42 7.10 -16.17 6.43
CA ARG A 42 6.48 -17.13 7.36
C ARG A 42 6.01 -16.47 8.66
N VAL A 43 6.69 -15.41 9.08
CA VAL A 43 6.28 -14.60 10.24
C VAL A 43 6.01 -13.19 9.76
N THR A 44 4.81 -12.69 10.03
CA THR A 44 4.43 -11.30 9.74
C THR A 44 4.02 -10.61 11.03
N LEU A 45 4.75 -9.57 11.41
CA LEU A 45 4.44 -8.73 12.57
C LEU A 45 3.66 -7.51 12.11
N TYR A 46 2.47 -7.32 12.68
CA TYR A 46 1.68 -6.10 12.55
C TYR A 46 1.96 -5.21 13.75
N LEU A 47 2.90 -4.27 13.60
CA LEU A 47 3.26 -3.30 14.63
C LEU A 47 2.31 -2.10 14.55
N VAL A 48 1.44 -1.97 15.54
CA VAL A 48 0.45 -0.90 15.62
C VAL A 48 0.97 0.20 16.55
N LEU A 49 1.38 1.33 15.98
CA LEU A 49 1.94 2.47 16.72
C LEU A 49 0.86 3.52 16.97
N GLY A 50 0.55 3.79 18.24
CA GLY A 50 -0.37 4.85 18.69
C GLY A 50 -1.13 4.45 19.95
N ASP A 51 -2.16 5.22 20.29
CA ASP A 51 -2.99 4.91 21.46
C ASP A 51 -3.84 3.66 21.22
N MET A 52 -3.78 2.72 22.15
CA MET A 52 -4.52 1.46 22.09
C MET A 52 -6.04 1.66 22.07
N ALA A 53 -6.57 2.65 22.79
CA ALA A 53 -8.00 2.93 22.83
C ALA A 53 -8.53 3.42 21.49
N ASP A 54 -7.70 4.14 20.74
CA ASP A 54 -8.04 4.68 19.41
C ASP A 54 -7.83 3.66 18.29
N LEU A 55 -6.75 2.87 18.37
CA LEU A 55 -6.35 1.98 17.29
C LEU A 55 -6.97 0.58 17.36
N LEU A 56 -7.23 0.03 18.55
CA LEU A 56 -7.88 -1.29 18.63
C LEU A 56 -9.22 -1.32 17.87
N PRO A 57 -10.13 -0.33 17.99
CA PRO A 57 -11.35 -0.27 17.18
C PRO A 57 -11.14 -0.25 15.67
N GLN A 58 -9.94 0.14 15.21
CA GLN A 58 -9.59 0.23 13.80
C GLN A 58 -8.98 -1.06 13.25
N LEU A 59 -8.65 -2.04 14.10
CA LEU A 59 -8.09 -3.31 13.65
C LEU A 59 -9.19 -4.27 13.18
N THR A 60 -8.91 -4.98 12.09
CA THR A 60 -9.70 -6.13 11.61
C THR A 60 -8.76 -7.33 11.54
N LEU A 61 -8.90 -8.23 12.51
CA LEU A 61 -8.13 -9.47 12.64
C LEU A 61 -8.92 -10.51 13.46
N ALA A 62 -8.44 -11.74 13.46
CA ALA A 62 -9.03 -12.88 14.16
C ALA A 62 -7.94 -13.56 15.00
N ALA A 63 -7.81 -13.17 16.27
CA ALA A 63 -6.75 -13.66 17.15
C ALA A 63 -7.09 -15.04 17.73
N ASP A 64 -6.12 -15.96 17.66
CA ASP A 64 -6.17 -17.27 18.33
C ASP A 64 -5.60 -17.22 19.76
N ALA A 65 -4.67 -16.30 20.01
CA ALA A 65 -4.05 -16.10 21.31
C ALA A 65 -3.76 -14.62 21.56
N VAL A 66 -3.99 -14.18 22.80
CA VAL A 66 -3.79 -12.80 23.25
C VAL A 66 -2.82 -12.78 24.44
N TYR A 67 -1.72 -12.05 24.28
CA TYR A 67 -0.84 -11.70 25.39
C TYR A 67 -1.20 -10.29 25.86
N LEU A 68 -2.01 -10.23 26.93
CA LEU A 68 -2.42 -8.96 27.53
C LEU A 68 -1.35 -8.51 28.52
N ASP A 69 -0.45 -7.67 28.04
CA ASP A 69 0.70 -7.16 28.79
C ASP A 69 0.73 -5.63 28.83
N GLY A 70 1.48 -5.09 29.78
CA GLY A 70 1.63 -3.67 30.04
C GLY A 70 2.06 -3.39 31.48
N PHE A 71 2.26 -2.12 31.81
CA PHE A 71 2.54 -1.71 33.19
C PHE A 71 1.36 -1.99 34.12
N SER A 72 1.63 -2.02 35.43
CA SER A 72 0.61 -2.28 36.45
C SER A 72 -0.65 -1.43 36.27
N PRO A 73 -1.86 -1.99 36.45
CA PRO A 73 -3.11 -1.23 36.34
C PRO A 73 -3.16 0.01 37.22
N ARG A 74 -2.41 0.02 38.33
CA ARG A 74 -2.31 1.19 39.22
C ARG A 74 -1.57 2.36 38.59
N THR A 75 -0.56 2.10 37.77
CA THR A 75 0.31 3.12 37.16
C THR A 75 -0.03 3.40 35.70
N ASN A 76 -0.67 2.45 35.02
CA ASN A 76 -1.13 2.59 33.64
C ASN A 76 -2.50 1.89 33.49
N PRO A 77 -3.62 2.54 33.83
CA PRO A 77 -4.93 1.91 33.88
C PRO A 77 -5.56 1.67 32.50
N ILE A 78 -5.15 2.42 31.46
CA ILE A 78 -5.83 2.44 30.14
C ILE A 78 -5.89 1.03 29.49
N PRO A 79 -4.79 0.25 29.39
CA PRO A 79 -4.84 -1.09 28.80
C PRO A 79 -5.77 -2.08 29.51
N TRP A 80 -6.15 -1.78 30.75
CA TRP A 80 -6.98 -2.63 31.62
C TRP A 80 -8.44 -2.14 31.70
N SER A 81 -8.77 -1.09 30.96
CA SER A 81 -10.09 -0.47 30.95
C SER A 81 -11.11 -1.31 30.18
N GLU A 82 -12.39 -1.19 30.54
CA GLU A 82 -13.46 -1.89 29.84
C GLU A 82 -13.51 -1.59 28.33
N PRO A 83 -13.38 -0.33 27.85
CA PRO A 83 -13.36 -0.06 26.41
C PRO A 83 -12.29 -0.84 25.66
N VAL A 84 -11.08 -0.95 26.22
CA VAL A 84 -9.97 -1.72 25.63
C VAL A 84 -10.28 -3.22 25.64
N LEU A 85 -10.67 -3.77 26.78
CA LEU A 85 -10.95 -5.21 26.92
C LEU A 85 -12.12 -5.66 26.05
N ARG A 86 -13.11 -4.79 25.82
CA ARG A 86 -14.17 -5.03 24.85
C ARG A 86 -13.64 -5.17 23.43
N GLN A 87 -12.66 -4.35 23.03
CA GLN A 87 -12.03 -4.47 21.71
C GLN A 87 -11.16 -5.71 21.61
N VAL A 88 -10.43 -6.06 22.68
CA VAL A 88 -9.67 -7.33 22.73
C VAL A 88 -10.62 -8.52 22.51
N ALA A 89 -11.76 -8.55 23.20
CA ALA A 89 -12.78 -9.59 23.02
C ALA A 89 -13.34 -9.62 21.58
N ARG A 90 -13.57 -8.46 20.96
CA ARG A 90 -14.05 -8.36 19.56
C ARG A 90 -13.08 -9.02 18.59
N LEU A 91 -11.78 -8.89 18.84
CA LEU A 91 -10.72 -9.37 17.96
C LEU A 91 -10.39 -10.86 18.15
N CYS A 92 -11.00 -11.55 19.12
CA CYS A 92 -10.75 -12.95 19.41
C CYS A 92 -11.66 -13.89 18.59
N ARG A 93 -11.10 -14.96 18.04
CA ARG A 93 -11.86 -16.09 17.49
C ARG A 93 -12.51 -16.90 18.61
N HIS A 94 -13.49 -17.75 18.25
CA HIS A 94 -13.98 -18.75 19.19
C HIS A 94 -12.83 -19.67 19.64
N GLY A 95 -12.76 -19.95 20.93
CA GLY A 95 -11.68 -20.74 21.53
C GLY A 95 -10.37 -19.98 21.71
N ALA A 96 -10.31 -18.69 21.37
CA ALA A 96 -9.08 -17.91 21.53
C ALA A 96 -8.65 -17.85 23.00
N THR A 97 -7.35 -18.00 23.23
CA THR A 97 -6.77 -17.95 24.58
C THR A 97 -6.29 -16.55 24.92
N LEU A 98 -6.34 -16.19 26.20
CA LEU A 98 -5.75 -14.96 26.73
C LEU A 98 -4.88 -15.29 27.92
N ALA A 99 -3.68 -14.72 27.98
CA ALA A 99 -2.79 -14.81 29.12
C ALA A 99 -2.37 -13.42 29.58
N THR A 100 -2.36 -13.21 30.89
CA THR A 100 -1.81 -12.00 31.49
C THR A 100 -1.20 -12.30 32.85
N TRP A 101 -0.18 -11.53 33.20
CA TRP A 101 0.41 -11.56 34.52
C TRP A 101 -0.54 -10.96 35.58
N CYS A 102 -1.52 -10.15 35.19
CA CYS A 102 -2.39 -9.43 36.12
C CYS A 102 -3.56 -10.27 36.63
N VAL A 103 -3.76 -10.33 37.95
CA VAL A 103 -4.88 -11.07 38.59
C VAL A 103 -5.89 -10.15 39.29
N ALA A 104 -5.93 -8.87 38.91
CA ALA A 104 -6.82 -7.90 39.53
C ALA A 104 -8.30 -8.31 39.39
N GLY A 105 -9.06 -8.18 40.48
CA GLY A 105 -10.46 -8.63 40.49
C GLY A 105 -11.37 -7.90 39.50
N HIS A 106 -11.10 -6.63 39.21
CA HIS A 106 -11.85 -5.87 38.20
C HIS A 106 -11.60 -6.42 36.79
N LEU A 107 -10.33 -6.67 36.43
CA LEU A 107 -9.93 -7.24 35.15
C LEU A 107 -10.64 -8.57 34.88
N ARG A 108 -10.65 -9.46 35.88
CA ARG A 108 -11.33 -10.76 35.78
C ARG A 108 -12.82 -10.60 35.44
N ARG A 109 -13.53 -9.77 36.20
CA ARG A 109 -14.97 -9.52 35.99
C ARG A 109 -15.26 -8.89 34.63
N THR A 110 -14.41 -7.98 34.18
CA THR A 110 -14.57 -7.34 32.88
C THR A 110 -14.33 -8.32 31.72
N LEU A 111 -13.32 -9.19 31.83
CA LEU A 111 -13.09 -10.27 30.86
C LEU A 111 -14.28 -11.22 30.81
N GLU A 112 -14.78 -11.67 31.96
CA GLU A 112 -15.98 -12.53 32.07
C GLU A 112 -17.21 -11.86 31.44
N HIS A 113 -17.43 -10.57 31.71
CA HIS A 113 -18.52 -9.80 31.11
C HIS A 113 -18.44 -9.73 29.57
N HIS A 114 -17.24 -9.79 29.00
CA HIS A 114 -17.02 -9.74 27.55
C HIS A 114 -16.87 -11.10 26.88
N GLY A 115 -17.09 -12.20 27.61
CA GLY A 115 -17.17 -13.54 27.00
C GLY A 115 -15.94 -14.41 27.19
N PHE A 116 -15.09 -14.08 28.17
CA PHE A 116 -13.96 -14.92 28.53
C PHE A 116 -14.24 -15.76 29.77
N HIS A 117 -13.95 -17.06 29.71
CA HIS A 117 -13.87 -17.90 30.89
C HIS A 117 -12.48 -17.82 31.51
N THR A 118 -12.38 -17.22 32.69
CA THR A 118 -11.09 -16.99 33.34
C THR A 118 -10.71 -18.12 34.29
N THR A 119 -9.42 -18.42 34.39
CA THR A 119 -8.84 -19.40 35.30
C THR A 119 -7.57 -18.83 35.90
N ARG A 120 -7.41 -18.95 37.22
CA ARG A 120 -6.15 -18.61 37.89
C ARG A 120 -5.17 -19.76 37.75
N ALA A 121 -3.93 -19.44 37.44
CA ALA A 121 -2.84 -20.39 37.34
C ALA A 121 -1.65 -19.93 38.20
N PRO A 122 -0.72 -20.83 38.56
CA PRO A 122 0.52 -20.45 39.22
C PRO A 122 1.28 -19.40 38.38
N GLY A 123 1.74 -18.34 39.06
CA GLY A 123 2.56 -17.31 38.44
C GLY A 123 4.01 -17.74 38.23
N PHE A 124 4.81 -16.86 37.61
CA PHE A 124 6.23 -17.10 37.36
C PHE A 124 7.12 -16.35 38.37
N GLY A 125 8.23 -16.97 38.79
CA GLY A 125 9.18 -16.38 39.73
C GLY A 125 8.56 -16.08 41.10
N THR A 126 8.66 -14.84 41.56
CA THR A 126 8.10 -14.40 42.86
C THR A 126 6.58 -14.21 42.83
N LYS A 127 5.96 -14.32 41.66
CA LYS A 127 4.55 -14.03 41.46
C LYS A 127 3.69 -15.25 41.76
N ARG A 128 2.76 -15.11 42.71
CA ARG A 128 1.91 -16.23 43.17
C ARG A 128 0.95 -16.74 42.09
N GLU A 129 0.26 -15.82 41.41
CA GLU A 129 -0.80 -16.17 40.47
C GLU A 129 -0.64 -15.38 39.17
N ARG A 130 -1.14 -15.96 38.08
CA ARG A 130 -1.41 -15.34 36.79
C ARG A 130 -2.83 -15.67 36.33
N LEU A 131 -3.32 -14.94 35.35
CA LEU A 131 -4.64 -15.16 34.78
C LEU A 131 -4.51 -15.74 33.37
N SER A 132 -5.24 -16.82 33.13
CA SER A 132 -5.50 -17.35 31.79
C SER A 132 -7.00 -17.25 31.51
N ALA A 133 -7.39 -17.13 30.25
CA ALA A 133 -8.79 -17.16 29.86
C ALA A 133 -8.99 -17.78 28.47
N CYS A 134 -10.21 -18.23 28.20
CA CYS A 134 -10.66 -18.73 26.90
C CYS A 134 -11.91 -17.96 26.46
N TYR A 135 -11.96 -17.50 25.21
CA TYR A 135 -13.10 -16.80 24.64
C TYR A 135 -14.08 -17.78 24.00
N ASP A 136 -15.36 -17.75 24.39
CA ASP A 136 -16.37 -18.67 23.83
C ASP A 136 -17.74 -18.03 23.55
N ARG A 137 -17.88 -16.72 23.73
CA ARG A 137 -19.16 -16.01 23.62
C ARG A 137 -19.82 -16.14 22.24
N ILE A 138 -19.04 -16.08 21.17
CA ILE A 138 -19.55 -16.19 19.80
C ILE A 138 -19.12 -17.55 19.25
N PRO A 139 -20.07 -18.44 18.88
CA PRO A 139 -19.75 -19.70 18.22
C PRO A 139 -18.99 -19.49 16.89
N GLU A 140 -18.09 -20.40 16.54
CA GLU A 140 -17.24 -20.28 15.34
C GLU A 140 -18.05 -20.08 14.04
N ASP A 141 -19.16 -20.81 13.88
CA ASP A 141 -20.05 -20.75 12.72
C ASP A 141 -20.85 -19.43 12.61
N ALA A 142 -20.98 -18.72 13.72
CA ALA A 142 -21.59 -17.41 13.82
C ALA A 142 -20.57 -16.26 13.77
N TRP A 143 -19.32 -16.53 14.14
CA TRP A 143 -18.25 -15.52 14.29
C TRP A 143 -18.01 -14.77 12.99
N CYS A 144 -17.77 -15.50 11.90
CA CYS A 144 -17.60 -14.93 10.56
C CYS A 144 -18.76 -13.98 10.23
N LYS A 145 -20.01 -14.43 10.36
CA LYS A 145 -21.21 -13.66 9.97
C LYS A 145 -21.42 -12.42 10.84
N ILE A 146 -21.15 -12.51 12.14
CA ILE A 146 -21.38 -11.45 13.12
C ILE A 146 -20.30 -10.37 13.02
N VAL A 147 -19.02 -10.76 13.02
CA VAL A 147 -17.89 -9.82 12.86
C VAL A 147 -18.00 -9.09 11.52
N GLN A 148 -18.34 -9.79 10.43
CA GLN A 148 -18.52 -9.18 9.11
C GLN A 148 -19.64 -8.12 9.09
N ARG A 149 -20.80 -8.43 9.67
CA ARG A 149 -21.97 -7.52 9.67
C ARG A 149 -21.74 -6.31 10.58
N LEU A 150 -21.10 -6.50 11.73
CA LEU A 150 -20.82 -5.42 12.68
C LEU A 150 -19.66 -4.54 12.23
N GLU A 151 -18.68 -5.10 11.52
CA GLU A 151 -17.48 -4.35 11.16
C GLU A 151 -17.58 -3.65 9.82
N GLN A 152 -18.06 -4.30 8.77
CA GLN A 152 -18.02 -3.74 7.43
C GLN A 152 -19.34 -3.98 6.68
N PRO A 153 -20.48 -3.45 7.17
CA PRO A 153 -21.81 -3.73 6.61
C PRO A 153 -21.94 -3.35 5.13
N ALA A 154 -21.17 -2.37 4.67
CA ALA A 154 -21.12 -1.93 3.27
C ALA A 154 -20.34 -2.89 2.34
N LEU A 155 -19.52 -3.79 2.88
CA LEU A 155 -18.61 -4.60 2.09
C LEU A 155 -19.16 -6.00 1.73
N GLN A 156 -20.17 -6.53 2.45
CA GLN A 156 -20.93 -7.75 2.10
C GLN A 156 -20.07 -8.93 1.55
N PHE A 157 -18.95 -9.25 2.20
CA PHE A 157 -18.07 -10.37 1.82
C PHE A 157 -17.64 -11.18 3.04
N THR A 158 -17.16 -12.41 2.82
CA THR A 158 -16.67 -13.31 3.86
C THR A 158 -15.15 -13.21 4.01
N LEU A 159 -14.65 -13.13 5.24
CA LEU A 159 -13.21 -13.31 5.58
C LEU A 159 -12.79 -14.80 5.56
N GLU A 160 -13.68 -15.69 5.13
CA GLU A 160 -13.30 -17.09 4.91
C GLU A 160 -12.52 -17.17 3.60
N PRO A 161 -11.34 -17.80 3.61
CA PRO A 161 -10.64 -18.11 2.38
C PRO A 161 -11.58 -18.83 1.42
N PRO A 162 -11.56 -18.50 0.12
CA PRO A 162 -12.37 -19.25 -0.81
C PRO A 162 -11.93 -20.73 -0.81
N PRO A 163 -12.87 -21.65 -1.06
CA PRO A 163 -12.59 -23.09 -1.02
C PRO A 163 -11.53 -23.52 -2.04
N GLN A 164 -11.25 -22.69 -3.03
CA GLN A 164 -10.22 -22.90 -4.03
C GLN A 164 -9.38 -21.63 -4.17
N ARG A 165 -8.06 -21.77 -4.04
CA ARG A 165 -7.08 -20.71 -4.31
C ARG A 165 -6.83 -20.58 -5.81
N HIS A 166 -7.82 -20.05 -6.51
CA HIS A 166 -7.77 -19.84 -7.95
C HIS A 166 -8.38 -18.48 -8.28
N ALA A 167 -7.64 -17.62 -8.98
CA ALA A 167 -8.08 -16.28 -9.33
C ALA A 167 -7.87 -15.97 -10.82
N LEU A 168 -8.84 -15.26 -11.38
CA LEU A 168 -8.81 -14.66 -12.71
C LEU A 168 -8.49 -13.16 -12.57
N VAL A 169 -7.40 -12.69 -13.15
CA VAL A 169 -6.95 -11.29 -13.06
C VAL A 169 -7.05 -10.63 -14.43
N ILE A 170 -7.78 -9.52 -14.52
CA ILE A 170 -8.00 -8.80 -15.79
C ILE A 170 -7.15 -7.55 -15.86
N GLY A 171 -6.11 -7.57 -16.70
CA GLY A 171 -5.15 -6.50 -16.96
C GLY A 171 -3.79 -6.76 -16.29
N ALA A 172 -2.70 -6.53 -17.00
CA ALA A 172 -1.32 -6.77 -16.59
C ALA A 172 -0.50 -5.47 -16.45
N GLY A 173 -1.11 -4.41 -15.93
CA GLY A 173 -0.39 -3.26 -15.37
C GLY A 173 0.10 -3.54 -13.94
N LEU A 174 0.57 -2.50 -13.23
CA LEU A 174 1.05 -2.61 -11.84
C LEU A 174 0.05 -3.34 -10.93
N ALA A 175 -1.24 -2.98 -11.02
CA ALA A 175 -2.31 -3.60 -10.23
C ALA A 175 -2.37 -5.12 -10.42
N GLY A 176 -2.49 -5.57 -11.68
CA GLY A 176 -2.68 -6.98 -11.98
C GLY A 176 -1.42 -7.81 -11.76
N CYS A 177 -0.25 -7.27 -12.09
CA CYS A 177 1.00 -7.98 -11.87
C CYS A 177 1.29 -8.19 -10.38
N LEU A 178 1.11 -7.16 -9.56
CA LEU A 178 1.42 -7.23 -8.14
C LEU A 178 0.40 -8.06 -7.36
N VAL A 179 -0.90 -7.98 -7.70
CA VAL A 179 -1.90 -8.86 -7.04
C VAL A 179 -1.70 -10.32 -7.43
N SER A 180 -1.31 -10.59 -8.68
CA SER A 180 -0.95 -11.95 -9.13
C SER A 180 0.23 -12.49 -8.34
N ALA A 181 1.29 -11.70 -8.17
CA ALA A 181 2.46 -12.08 -7.38
C ALA A 181 2.12 -12.32 -5.90
N ALA A 182 1.38 -11.40 -5.27
CA ALA A 182 0.99 -11.52 -3.87
C ALA A 182 0.16 -12.80 -3.60
N LEU A 183 -0.77 -13.13 -4.50
CA LEU A 183 -1.56 -14.36 -4.40
C LEU A 183 -0.74 -15.61 -4.75
N GLY A 184 0.11 -15.55 -5.77
CA GLY A 184 1.00 -16.65 -6.13
C GLY A 184 1.92 -17.06 -4.97
N GLU A 185 2.48 -16.10 -4.24
CA GLU A 185 3.28 -16.39 -3.03
C GLU A 185 2.49 -17.14 -1.94
N ARG A 186 1.15 -17.05 -1.94
CA ARG A 186 0.24 -17.80 -1.06
C ARG A 186 -0.27 -19.12 -1.67
N GLY A 187 0.30 -19.54 -2.81
CA GLY A 187 -0.04 -20.79 -3.48
C GLY A 187 -1.32 -20.76 -4.30
N TRP A 188 -1.72 -19.59 -4.80
CA TRP A 188 -2.86 -19.47 -5.72
C TRP A 188 -2.47 -19.83 -7.14
N HIS A 189 -3.39 -20.49 -7.85
CA HIS A 189 -3.34 -20.58 -9.31
C HIS A 189 -3.92 -19.30 -9.91
N ILE A 190 -3.20 -18.68 -10.85
CA ILE A 190 -3.56 -17.38 -11.41
C ILE A 190 -3.75 -17.48 -12.92
N GLU A 191 -4.91 -17.05 -13.40
CA GLU A 191 -5.19 -16.85 -14.82
C GLU A 191 -5.15 -15.33 -15.11
N LEU A 192 -4.05 -14.84 -15.69
CA LEU A 192 -3.85 -13.42 -16.00
C LEU A 192 -4.20 -13.13 -17.46
N CYS A 193 -5.28 -12.38 -17.69
CA CYS A 193 -5.71 -11.97 -19.03
C CYS A 193 -5.30 -10.52 -19.34
N GLU A 194 -4.63 -10.30 -20.47
CA GLU A 194 -4.21 -8.99 -20.94
C GLU A 194 -4.50 -8.83 -22.44
N SER A 195 -5.06 -7.66 -22.77
CA SER A 195 -5.37 -7.24 -24.14
C SER A 195 -4.14 -6.93 -25.00
N ARG A 196 -3.02 -6.65 -24.35
CA ARG A 196 -1.70 -6.36 -24.93
C ARG A 196 -0.83 -7.60 -24.98
N ASN A 197 0.20 -7.58 -25.82
CA ASN A 197 1.05 -8.76 -26.05
C ASN A 197 2.04 -9.02 -24.90
N GLU A 198 2.26 -8.04 -24.03
CA GLU A 198 3.17 -8.11 -22.90
C GLU A 198 2.62 -7.28 -21.72
N PRO A 199 3.09 -7.51 -20.48
CA PRO A 199 2.69 -6.70 -19.34
C PRO A 199 3.17 -5.25 -19.46
N ALA A 200 2.50 -4.36 -18.74
CA ALA A 200 2.87 -2.96 -18.57
C ALA A 200 2.98 -2.13 -19.87
N GLN A 201 2.29 -2.47 -20.95
CA GLN A 201 2.34 -1.68 -22.20
C GLN A 201 1.49 -0.38 -22.16
N GLU A 202 0.62 -0.22 -21.15
CA GLU A 202 -0.25 0.96 -20.95
C GLU A 202 0.32 1.93 -19.88
N ALA A 203 -0.49 2.52 -19.00
CA ALA A 203 -0.04 3.53 -18.02
C ALA A 203 1.11 3.11 -17.08
N SER A 204 1.35 1.80 -16.92
CA SER A 204 2.47 1.26 -16.13
C SER A 204 3.78 1.16 -16.92
N GLY A 205 3.81 1.53 -18.21
CA GLY A 205 4.97 1.39 -19.09
C GLY A 205 5.82 2.65 -19.27
N ASN A 206 5.74 3.60 -18.32
CA ASN A 206 6.66 4.74 -18.34
C ASN A 206 8.09 4.26 -18.05
N PRO A 207 9.14 4.89 -18.60
CA PRO A 207 10.53 4.48 -18.34
C PRO A 207 10.95 4.68 -16.88
N ALA A 208 10.32 5.65 -16.20
CA ALA A 208 10.49 5.88 -14.76
C ALA A 208 9.22 6.49 -14.18
N GLY A 209 8.92 6.15 -12.93
CA GLY A 209 7.82 6.73 -12.15
C GLY A 209 8.29 7.11 -10.75
N ILE A 210 7.74 8.21 -10.22
CA ILE A 210 8.09 8.74 -8.90
C ILE A 210 7.41 7.90 -7.81
N LEU A 211 8.20 7.44 -6.85
CA LEU A 211 7.75 6.80 -5.62
C LEU A 211 7.99 7.74 -4.45
N ARG A 212 6.91 8.27 -3.87
CA ARG A 212 6.94 9.07 -2.64
C ARG A 212 5.59 9.08 -1.94
N PRO A 213 5.54 9.23 -0.61
CA PRO A 213 4.31 9.58 0.07
C PRO A 213 3.98 11.06 -0.17
N PHE A 214 2.79 11.47 0.27
CA PHE A 214 2.46 12.90 0.42
C PHE A 214 1.93 13.15 1.83
N PRO A 215 2.40 14.20 2.52
CA PRO A 215 1.91 14.56 3.84
C PRO A 215 0.64 15.42 3.75
N SER A 216 -0.04 15.59 4.89
CA SER A 216 -1.04 16.64 5.08
C SER A 216 -0.90 17.23 6.48
N LEU A 217 -1.36 18.46 6.69
CA LEU A 217 -1.22 19.16 7.98
C LEU A 217 -1.97 18.46 9.11
N ASP A 218 -3.02 17.72 8.77
CA ASP A 218 -3.92 17.01 9.68
C ASP A 218 -3.70 15.48 9.70
N ASP A 219 -2.69 14.97 9.01
CA ASP A 219 -2.46 13.53 8.75
C ASP A 219 -3.74 12.77 8.36
N ASN A 220 -4.48 13.34 7.41
CA ASN A 220 -5.75 12.78 6.95
C ASN A 220 -5.58 11.39 6.31
N ARG A 221 -6.71 10.75 6.03
CA ARG A 221 -6.76 9.40 5.46
C ARG A 221 -5.91 9.24 4.21
N ALA A 222 -5.87 10.25 3.34
CA ALA A 222 -5.11 10.18 2.11
C ALA A 222 -3.59 10.18 2.38
N ALA A 223 -3.12 10.99 3.33
CA ALA A 223 -1.71 11.02 3.76
C ALA A 223 -1.30 9.72 4.46
N ARG A 224 -2.15 9.22 5.38
CA ARG A 224 -1.95 7.92 6.05
C ARG A 224 -1.87 6.76 5.05
N LEU A 225 -2.82 6.69 4.10
CA LEU A 225 -2.78 5.72 3.00
C LEU A 225 -1.49 5.84 2.18
N ALA A 226 -1.10 7.06 1.79
CA ALA A 226 0.08 7.28 0.97
C ALA A 226 1.36 6.84 1.67
N ARG A 227 1.44 7.07 2.98
CA ARG A 227 2.54 6.61 3.81
C ARG A 227 2.58 5.08 3.90
N ALA A 228 1.44 4.44 4.20
CA ALA A 228 1.34 2.98 4.22
C ALA A 228 1.76 2.38 2.87
N GLY A 229 1.23 2.89 1.77
CA GLY A 229 1.55 2.39 0.43
C GLY A 229 3.01 2.61 0.03
N PHE A 230 3.60 3.74 0.40
CA PHE A 230 5.02 3.99 0.18
C PHE A 230 5.91 2.97 0.92
N LEU A 231 5.63 2.74 2.21
CA LEU A 231 6.38 1.76 3.02
C LEU A 231 6.20 0.34 2.49
N THR A 232 4.98 -0.02 2.08
CA THR A 232 4.72 -1.30 1.41
C THR A 232 5.55 -1.44 0.14
N THR A 233 5.62 -0.41 -0.71
CA THR A 233 6.45 -0.48 -1.92
C THR A 233 7.93 -0.67 -1.60
N LEU A 234 8.47 0.02 -0.60
CA LEU A 234 9.86 -0.19 -0.17
C LEU A 234 10.11 -1.64 0.27
N HIS A 235 9.16 -2.24 0.97
CA HIS A 235 9.23 -3.65 1.36
C HIS A 235 9.23 -4.59 0.13
N TRP A 236 8.36 -4.35 -0.85
CA TRP A 236 8.35 -5.09 -2.11
C TRP A 236 9.69 -5.01 -2.85
N LEU A 237 10.30 -3.83 -2.93
CA LEU A 237 11.61 -3.64 -3.55
C LEU A 237 12.72 -4.39 -2.80
N ALA A 238 12.69 -4.37 -1.47
CA ALA A 238 13.62 -5.13 -0.65
C ALA A 238 13.50 -6.65 -0.88
N ASN A 239 12.27 -7.16 -1.04
CA ASN A 239 12.01 -8.58 -1.28
C ASN A 239 12.43 -9.05 -2.69
N LEU A 240 12.37 -8.17 -3.69
CA LEU A 240 12.80 -8.47 -5.05
C LEU A 240 14.33 -8.40 -5.21
N LYS A 241 15.02 -7.68 -4.32
CA LYS A 241 16.48 -7.51 -4.37
C LYS A 241 17.19 -8.87 -4.34
N GLY A 242 17.99 -9.15 -5.36
CA GLY A 242 18.75 -10.40 -5.50
C GLY A 242 17.96 -11.59 -6.03
N LYS A 243 16.64 -11.44 -6.29
CA LYS A 243 15.81 -12.49 -6.89
C LYS A 243 15.58 -12.31 -8.39
N THR A 244 15.64 -11.08 -8.89
CA THR A 244 15.42 -10.75 -10.31
C THR A 244 16.62 -10.04 -10.92
N GLU A 245 16.62 -9.88 -12.25
CA GLU A 245 17.49 -8.90 -12.92
C GLU A 245 17.36 -7.52 -12.28
N VAL A 246 18.36 -6.66 -12.51
CA VAL A 246 18.45 -5.31 -11.94
C VAL A 246 17.19 -4.52 -12.29
N LEU A 247 16.27 -4.39 -11.33
CA LEU A 247 15.13 -3.48 -11.40
C LEU A 247 15.68 -2.05 -11.37
N PRO A 248 15.61 -1.26 -12.45
CA PRO A 248 16.13 0.09 -12.45
C PRO A 248 15.35 0.94 -11.46
N HIS A 249 16.05 1.47 -10.45
CA HIS A 249 15.50 2.37 -9.46
C HIS A 249 16.58 3.30 -8.93
N GLY A 250 16.18 4.48 -8.51
CA GLY A 250 16.98 5.41 -7.74
C GLY A 250 16.20 5.83 -6.51
N LEU A 251 16.52 5.25 -5.35
CA LEU A 251 16.00 5.67 -4.04
C LEU A 251 16.97 6.67 -3.39
N ASN A 252 17.40 7.65 -4.17
CA ASN A 252 18.33 8.72 -3.80
C ASN A 252 17.60 9.99 -3.32
N GLY A 253 16.28 9.93 -3.21
CA GLY A 253 15.44 10.97 -2.64
C GLY A 253 14.53 11.65 -3.65
N VAL A 254 13.58 12.43 -3.11
CA VAL A 254 12.78 13.39 -3.88
C VAL A 254 12.85 14.75 -3.22
N LEU A 255 13.10 15.79 -4.01
CA LEU A 255 13.12 17.18 -3.57
C LEU A 255 11.88 17.91 -4.10
N ARG A 256 10.97 18.32 -3.21
CA ARG A 256 9.84 19.19 -3.55
C ARG A 256 10.22 20.64 -3.31
N ILE A 257 10.56 21.33 -4.39
CA ILE A 257 11.03 22.72 -4.40
C ILE A 257 9.83 23.66 -4.25
N ALA A 258 9.91 24.57 -3.28
CA ALA A 258 8.93 25.62 -3.11
C ALA A 258 9.05 26.65 -4.25
N GLN A 259 7.94 26.94 -4.93
CA GLN A 259 7.90 27.87 -6.06
C GLN A 259 7.83 29.34 -5.60
N ASP A 260 7.26 29.58 -4.42
CA ASP A 260 7.12 30.91 -3.82
C ASP A 260 7.14 30.86 -2.28
N ALA A 261 7.15 32.03 -1.64
CA ALA A 261 7.17 32.14 -0.18
C ALA A 261 5.95 31.51 0.51
N PRO A 262 4.69 31.69 0.01
CA PRO A 262 3.54 30.98 0.56
C PRO A 262 3.66 29.44 0.51
N GLU A 263 4.10 28.87 -0.62
CA GLU A 263 4.30 27.43 -0.74
C GLU A 263 5.43 26.95 0.19
N ALA A 264 6.51 27.72 0.35
CA ALA A 264 7.58 27.40 1.28
C ALA A 264 7.09 27.32 2.73
N ALA A 265 6.30 28.30 3.17
CA ALA A 265 5.69 28.28 4.50
C ALA A 265 4.79 27.03 4.69
N HIS A 266 4.02 26.67 3.65
CA HIS A 266 3.18 25.47 3.67
C HIS A 266 4.00 24.17 3.73
N LEU A 267 5.02 24.02 2.90
CA LEU A 267 5.90 22.84 2.87
C LEU A 267 6.71 22.70 4.17
N PHE A 268 7.17 23.81 4.75
CA PHE A 268 7.79 23.82 6.06
C PHE A 268 6.82 23.35 7.15
N ALA A 269 5.57 23.82 7.14
CA ALA A 269 4.54 23.35 8.07
C ALA A 269 4.27 21.85 7.92
N LEU A 270 4.22 21.34 6.68
CA LEU A 270 4.09 19.90 6.40
C LEU A 270 5.25 19.08 6.97
N SER A 271 6.48 19.60 6.96
CA SER A 271 7.64 18.92 7.56
C SER A 271 7.52 18.70 9.07
N ARG A 272 6.60 19.42 9.72
CA ARG A 272 6.33 19.36 11.17
C ARG A 272 4.95 18.81 11.51
N ALA A 273 4.17 18.41 10.49
CA ALA A 273 2.84 17.86 10.69
C ALA A 273 2.90 16.47 11.36
N PRO A 274 1.80 16.00 11.96
CA PRO A 274 1.71 14.63 12.45
C PRO A 274 2.03 13.63 11.32
N GLY A 275 2.78 12.57 11.63
CA GLY A 275 3.22 11.58 10.65
C GLY A 275 4.45 11.99 9.81
N SER A 276 4.89 13.25 9.89
CA SER A 276 6.16 13.71 9.31
C SER A 276 7.29 13.45 10.30
N VAL A 277 7.98 12.31 10.14
CA VAL A 277 9.20 11.98 10.87
C VAL A 277 10.41 12.16 9.95
N GLU A 278 11.55 12.54 10.53
CA GLU A 278 12.77 12.92 9.80
C GLU A 278 13.23 11.87 8.77
N ALA A 279 13.05 10.58 9.10
CA ALA A 279 13.37 9.45 8.24
C ALA A 279 12.48 9.33 6.98
N LEU A 280 11.28 9.94 7.00
CA LEU A 280 10.36 9.98 5.86
C LEU A 280 10.48 11.27 5.08
N LEU A 281 10.56 12.41 5.78
CA LEU A 281 10.68 13.72 5.17
C LEU A 281 11.19 14.78 6.16
N HIS A 282 11.92 15.77 5.66
CA HIS A 282 12.37 16.93 6.43
C HIS A 282 12.58 18.15 5.53
N TRP A 283 12.58 19.34 6.14
CA TRP A 283 12.81 20.60 5.46
C TRP A 283 14.30 20.83 5.22
N LEU A 284 14.65 21.30 4.02
CA LEU A 284 15.98 21.77 3.67
C LEU A 284 15.93 23.29 3.41
N GLN A 285 16.89 24.00 3.99
CA GLN A 285 17.08 25.41 3.68
C GLN A 285 17.65 25.57 2.27
N ARG A 286 17.55 26.78 1.72
CA ARG A 286 18.01 27.11 0.35
C ARG A 286 19.36 26.48 -0.01
N ALA A 287 20.41 26.74 0.77
CA ALA A 287 21.76 26.28 0.44
C ALA A 287 21.88 24.74 0.37
N GLU A 288 21.14 24.03 1.21
CA GLU A 288 21.11 22.56 1.21
C GLU A 288 20.30 22.02 0.05
N ALA A 289 19.14 22.63 -0.23
CA ALA A 289 18.27 22.26 -1.34
C ALA A 289 18.96 22.49 -2.69
N GLU A 290 19.62 23.63 -2.90
CA GLU A 290 20.36 23.95 -4.13
C GLU A 290 21.55 23.00 -4.32
N ARG A 291 22.31 22.73 -3.24
CA ARG A 291 23.45 21.80 -3.28
C ARG A 291 23.02 20.37 -3.62
N LEU A 292 21.91 19.90 -3.05
CA LEU A 292 21.43 18.54 -3.23
C LEU A 292 20.71 18.34 -4.57
N GLY A 293 19.88 19.31 -4.97
CA GLY A 293 19.07 19.24 -6.18
C GLY A 293 19.75 19.76 -7.43
N HIS A 294 20.94 20.37 -7.32
CA HIS A 294 21.67 20.98 -8.44
C HIS A 294 20.81 21.94 -9.28
N CYS A 295 19.94 22.70 -8.61
CA CYS A 295 18.94 23.57 -9.22
C CYS A 295 18.68 24.78 -8.33
N ALA A 296 18.05 25.82 -8.88
CA ALA A 296 17.62 26.97 -8.09
C ALA A 296 16.48 26.58 -7.13
N ALA A 297 16.67 26.85 -5.83
CA ALA A 297 15.67 26.59 -4.79
C ALA A 297 15.63 27.76 -3.79
N PRO A 298 15.30 29.00 -4.24
CA PRO A 298 15.47 30.21 -3.44
C PRO A 298 14.65 30.21 -2.15
N TRP A 299 13.55 29.44 -2.12
CA TRP A 299 12.65 29.33 -0.98
C TRP A 299 12.84 28.05 -0.15
N GLY A 300 13.86 27.25 -0.44
CA GLY A 300 14.07 25.94 0.19
C GLY A 300 13.17 24.83 -0.39
N ALA A 301 13.23 23.66 0.24
CA ALA A 301 12.53 22.48 -0.27
C ALA A 301 12.17 21.47 0.82
N LEU A 302 11.12 20.69 0.55
CA LEU A 302 10.78 19.51 1.34
C LEU A 302 11.45 18.28 0.74
N PHE A 303 12.34 17.63 1.49
CA PHE A 303 13.11 16.48 1.04
C PHE A 303 12.59 15.17 1.62
N TYR A 304 12.52 14.13 0.78
CA TYR A 304 12.11 12.77 1.13
C TYR A 304 13.29 11.83 0.90
N PRO A 305 14.10 11.50 1.91
CA PRO A 305 15.40 10.85 1.73
C PRO A 305 15.33 9.42 1.20
N THR A 306 14.27 8.68 1.53
CA THR A 306 14.07 7.27 1.13
C THR A 306 13.19 7.11 -0.11
N ALA A 307 12.66 8.22 -0.62
CA ALA A 307 11.84 8.25 -1.82
C ALA A 307 12.72 8.27 -3.09
N GLY A 308 12.09 8.25 -4.26
CA GLY A 308 12.83 8.43 -5.50
C GLY A 308 12.01 7.99 -6.70
N TRP A 309 12.60 7.15 -7.54
CA TRP A 309 11.95 6.63 -8.74
C TRP A 309 12.26 5.15 -8.98
N LEU A 310 11.40 4.50 -9.75
CA LEU A 310 11.64 3.17 -10.30
C LEU A 310 11.00 3.01 -11.67
N ASP A 311 11.48 2.04 -12.46
CA ASP A 311 10.82 1.59 -13.68
C ASP A 311 9.58 0.72 -13.32
N PRO A 312 8.36 1.23 -13.52
CA PRO A 312 7.14 0.49 -13.22
C PRO A 312 6.92 -0.72 -14.13
N GLY A 313 7.42 -0.69 -15.38
CA GLY A 313 7.31 -1.80 -16.31
C GLY A 313 8.19 -2.98 -15.90
N GLN A 314 9.43 -2.69 -15.53
CA GLN A 314 10.33 -3.70 -14.96
C GLN A 314 9.82 -4.20 -13.60
N PHE A 315 9.17 -3.36 -12.79
CA PHE A 315 8.56 -3.82 -11.55
C PHE A 315 7.43 -4.83 -11.80
N CYS A 316 6.59 -4.58 -12.81
CA CYS A 316 5.55 -5.54 -13.23
C CYS A 316 6.16 -6.88 -13.67
N ARG A 317 7.19 -6.84 -14.53
CA ARG A 317 7.85 -8.05 -15.05
C ARG A 317 8.58 -8.82 -13.94
N ALA A 318 9.29 -8.12 -13.05
CA ALA A 318 9.95 -8.71 -11.90
C ALA A 318 8.97 -9.42 -10.97
N ALA A 319 7.81 -8.82 -10.71
CA ALA A 319 6.75 -9.44 -9.91
C ALA A 319 6.22 -10.72 -10.59
N LEU A 320 5.86 -10.66 -11.87
CA LEU A 320 5.33 -11.83 -12.60
C LEU A 320 6.34 -12.98 -12.71
N ALA A 321 7.63 -12.67 -12.88
CA ALA A 321 8.68 -13.69 -12.99
C ALA A 321 8.83 -14.54 -11.72
N GLN A 322 8.41 -14.01 -10.56
CA GLN A 322 8.45 -14.72 -9.28
C GLN A 322 7.12 -15.38 -8.91
N THR A 323 6.07 -15.20 -9.72
CA THR A 323 4.74 -15.72 -9.43
C THR A 323 4.67 -17.21 -9.78
N PRO A 324 4.55 -18.13 -8.79
CA PRO A 324 4.29 -19.53 -9.08
C PRO A 324 2.86 -19.73 -9.60
N HIS A 325 2.62 -20.82 -10.31
CA HIS A 325 1.28 -21.21 -10.80
C HIS A 325 0.56 -20.11 -11.61
N LEU A 326 1.31 -19.39 -12.45
CA LEU A 326 0.79 -18.33 -13.31
C LEU A 326 0.56 -18.84 -14.75
N SER A 327 -0.68 -18.76 -15.21
CA SER A 327 -1.09 -18.87 -16.60
C SER A 327 -1.34 -17.48 -17.17
N THR A 328 -0.75 -17.15 -18.32
CA THR A 328 -0.90 -15.82 -18.95
C THR A 328 -1.56 -15.91 -20.30
N HIS A 329 -2.53 -15.03 -20.55
CA HIS A 329 -3.24 -14.91 -21.82
C HIS A 329 -3.02 -13.52 -22.41
N TRP A 330 -2.05 -13.41 -23.32
CA TRP A 330 -1.62 -12.15 -23.94
C TRP A 330 -2.37 -11.87 -25.25
N GLY A 331 -2.54 -10.59 -25.57
CA GLY A 331 -3.11 -10.12 -26.84
C GLY A 331 -4.62 -10.38 -26.97
N GLN A 332 -5.30 -10.68 -25.86
CA GLN A 332 -6.69 -11.13 -25.86
C GLN A 332 -7.58 -10.23 -25.00
N PRO A 333 -8.31 -9.26 -25.59
CA PRO A 333 -9.35 -8.55 -24.86
C PRO A 333 -10.48 -9.51 -24.49
N VAL A 334 -10.98 -9.37 -23.26
CA VAL A 334 -12.01 -10.25 -22.70
C VAL A 334 -13.21 -9.49 -22.15
N THR A 335 -14.37 -10.15 -22.16
CA THR A 335 -15.51 -9.85 -21.31
C THR A 335 -15.54 -10.81 -20.14
N LEU A 336 -16.13 -10.38 -19.03
CA LEU A 336 -16.22 -11.10 -17.77
C LEU A 336 -17.70 -11.30 -17.43
N GLN A 337 -18.07 -12.53 -17.10
CA GLN A 337 -19.44 -12.87 -16.72
C GLN A 337 -19.48 -13.94 -15.62
N PRO A 338 -20.58 -14.02 -14.83
CA PRO A 338 -20.79 -15.13 -13.92
C PRO A 338 -20.95 -16.45 -14.69
N GLY A 339 -20.37 -17.52 -14.15
CA GLY A 339 -20.48 -18.90 -14.63
C GLY A 339 -20.71 -19.87 -13.46
N PRO A 340 -20.86 -21.18 -13.74
CA PRO A 340 -21.18 -22.18 -12.73
C PRO A 340 -20.07 -22.37 -11.68
N ALA A 341 -18.81 -22.14 -12.05
CA ALA A 341 -17.65 -22.26 -11.18
C ALA A 341 -17.13 -20.90 -10.64
N GLY A 342 -17.91 -19.81 -10.81
CA GLY A 342 -17.52 -18.46 -10.42
C GLY A 342 -17.57 -17.49 -11.57
N TRP A 343 -16.41 -17.05 -12.05
CA TRP A 343 -16.26 -16.04 -13.09
C TRP A 343 -15.58 -16.62 -14.33
N GLU A 344 -16.07 -16.24 -15.50
CA GLU A 344 -15.54 -16.64 -16.81
C GLU A 344 -15.01 -15.42 -17.56
N ALA A 345 -13.75 -15.48 -17.99
CA ALA A 345 -13.22 -14.59 -19.02
C ALA A 345 -13.48 -15.20 -20.39
N ARG A 346 -14.19 -14.45 -21.23
CA ARG A 346 -14.49 -14.84 -22.61
C ARG A 346 -13.87 -13.86 -23.58
N THR A 347 -13.37 -14.35 -24.69
CA THR A 347 -12.92 -13.51 -25.80
C THR A 347 -14.09 -12.69 -26.35
N LEU A 348 -13.80 -11.66 -27.15
CA LEU A 348 -14.86 -10.85 -27.77
C LEU A 348 -15.77 -11.64 -28.73
N CYS A 349 -15.34 -12.83 -29.20
CA CYS A 349 -16.19 -13.74 -29.97
C CYS A 349 -16.96 -14.77 -29.12
N GLY A 350 -16.86 -14.69 -27.79
CA GLY A 350 -17.60 -15.52 -26.84
C GLY A 350 -16.92 -16.83 -26.43
N ALA A 351 -15.73 -17.14 -26.95
CA ALA A 351 -14.99 -18.33 -26.56
C ALA A 351 -14.49 -18.21 -25.12
N LEU A 352 -14.62 -19.27 -24.33
CA LEU A 352 -14.09 -19.32 -22.97
C LEU A 352 -12.56 -19.34 -23.01
N LEU A 353 -11.92 -18.37 -22.37
CA LEU A 353 -10.47 -18.28 -22.28
C LEU A 353 -9.95 -18.84 -20.95
N ALA A 354 -10.56 -18.41 -19.85
CA ALA A 354 -10.20 -18.83 -18.50
C ALA A 354 -11.40 -18.68 -17.56
N GLN A 355 -11.36 -19.37 -16.42
CA GLN A 355 -12.40 -19.25 -15.39
C GLN A 355 -11.81 -19.48 -13.99
N ALA A 356 -12.36 -18.81 -12.98
CA ALA A 356 -11.94 -18.97 -11.60
C ALA A 356 -13.08 -18.57 -10.63
N PRO A 357 -13.10 -19.09 -9.39
CA PRO A 357 -14.06 -18.68 -8.37
C PRO A 357 -13.94 -17.20 -8.00
N ILE A 358 -12.73 -16.65 -8.10
CA ILE A 358 -12.42 -15.25 -7.80
C ILE A 358 -12.00 -14.52 -9.08
N ALA A 359 -12.52 -13.31 -9.29
CA ALA A 359 -12.08 -12.42 -10.36
C ALA A 359 -11.62 -11.06 -9.81
N ILE A 360 -10.55 -10.51 -10.38
CA ILE A 360 -9.95 -9.23 -9.96
C ILE A 360 -9.87 -8.28 -11.15
N LEU A 361 -10.55 -7.15 -11.03
CA LEU A 361 -10.57 -6.08 -12.04
C LEU A 361 -9.35 -5.16 -11.86
N ALA A 362 -8.37 -5.29 -12.77
CA ALA A 362 -7.12 -4.53 -12.77
C ALA A 362 -6.84 -3.80 -14.11
N GLY A 363 -7.83 -3.69 -15.01
CA GLY A 363 -7.71 -3.14 -16.37
C GLY A 363 -7.49 -1.63 -16.49
N GLY A 364 -7.09 -0.95 -15.40
CA GLY A 364 -6.71 0.46 -15.42
C GLY A 364 -7.80 1.42 -15.94
N ALA A 365 -7.48 2.15 -17.01
CA ALA A 365 -8.34 3.18 -17.60
C ALA A 365 -9.33 2.65 -18.66
N HIS A 366 -9.27 1.35 -18.96
CA HIS A 366 -10.22 0.73 -19.88
C HIS A 366 -11.61 0.59 -19.24
N PRO A 367 -12.68 0.51 -20.06
CA PRO A 367 -13.99 0.12 -19.59
C PRO A 367 -13.94 -1.19 -18.80
N LEU A 368 -14.82 -1.33 -17.81
CA LEU A 368 -14.92 -2.59 -17.08
C LEU A 368 -15.47 -3.66 -18.03
N PRO A 369 -14.91 -4.88 -18.04
CA PRO A 369 -15.31 -5.96 -18.95
C PRO A 369 -16.65 -6.61 -18.55
N LEU A 370 -17.55 -5.88 -17.90
CA LEU A 370 -18.79 -6.42 -17.32
C LEU A 370 -20.02 -5.83 -18.03
N SER A 371 -20.99 -6.67 -18.37
CA SER A 371 -22.27 -6.20 -18.94
C SER A 371 -23.05 -5.30 -17.97
N ASN A 372 -23.00 -5.62 -16.67
CA ASN A 372 -23.60 -4.84 -15.59
C ASN A 372 -22.50 -4.21 -14.72
N ALA A 373 -21.65 -3.39 -15.33
CA ALA A 373 -20.55 -2.74 -14.65
C ALA A 373 -21.03 -1.77 -13.54
N PRO A 374 -20.40 -1.75 -12.36
CA PRO A 374 -20.70 -0.76 -11.34
C PRO A 374 -20.38 0.66 -11.84
N LEU A 375 -21.25 1.62 -11.52
CA LEU A 375 -21.08 3.04 -11.86
C LEU A 375 -20.07 3.72 -10.92
N TRP A 376 -18.80 3.31 -11.01
CA TRP A 376 -17.75 4.02 -10.28
C TRP A 376 -17.39 5.34 -10.98
N PRO A 377 -17.29 6.46 -10.25
CA PRO A 377 -16.95 7.75 -10.82
C PRO A 377 -15.45 7.83 -11.14
N ARG A 378 -15.02 7.05 -12.14
CA ARG A 378 -13.65 7.01 -12.66
C ARG A 378 -13.53 7.88 -13.91
N GLN A 379 -12.49 8.68 -13.96
CA GLN A 379 -12.12 9.48 -15.11
C GLN A 379 -10.86 8.93 -15.75
N ARG A 380 -10.86 8.90 -17.08
CA ARG A 380 -9.68 8.64 -17.90
C ARG A 380 -8.97 9.96 -18.14
N LEU A 381 -7.80 10.14 -17.53
CA LEU A 381 -6.99 11.35 -17.68
C LEU A 381 -5.73 11.04 -18.48
N ARG A 382 -5.54 11.76 -19.59
CA ARG A 382 -4.35 11.68 -20.41
C ARG A 382 -3.19 12.39 -19.72
N GLY A 383 -1.99 11.86 -19.92
CA GLY A 383 -0.74 12.54 -19.57
C GLY A 383 0.36 12.16 -20.52
N GLN A 384 1.15 13.15 -20.91
CA GLN A 384 2.35 13.00 -21.73
C GLN A 384 3.60 13.25 -20.89
N ILE A 385 4.58 12.37 -21.04
CA ILE A 385 5.95 12.57 -20.57
C ILE A 385 6.88 12.83 -21.74
N THR A 386 7.96 13.55 -21.46
CA THR A 386 8.99 13.90 -22.44
C THR A 386 10.34 13.45 -21.89
N GLN A 387 11.08 12.66 -22.66
CA GLN A 387 12.42 12.23 -22.33
C GLN A 387 13.44 12.98 -23.18
N ILE A 388 14.49 13.48 -22.53
CA ILE A 388 15.55 14.27 -23.16
C ILE A 388 16.88 13.52 -23.10
N GLU A 389 17.81 13.86 -23.98
CA GLU A 389 19.05 13.08 -24.15
C GLU A 389 20.04 13.26 -23.01
N ARG A 390 20.15 14.48 -22.45
CA ARG A 390 21.22 14.84 -21.51
C ARG A 390 20.66 15.34 -20.20
N SER A 391 21.20 14.81 -19.11
CA SER A 391 21.07 15.41 -17.79
C SER A 391 22.13 16.52 -17.64
N PRO A 392 21.75 17.76 -17.32
CA PRO A 392 22.72 18.81 -17.01
C PRO A 392 23.34 18.65 -15.62
N VAL A 393 22.83 17.71 -14.80
CA VAL A 393 23.29 17.45 -13.44
C VAL A 393 23.98 16.09 -13.30
N PRO A 394 24.77 15.88 -12.24
CA PRO A 394 25.41 14.60 -11.95
C PRO A 394 24.40 13.46 -11.72
N MET A 395 24.83 12.24 -12.06
CA MET A 395 24.15 11.01 -11.66
C MET A 395 24.02 10.96 -10.12
N GLY A 396 22.89 10.46 -9.63
CA GLY A 396 22.57 10.41 -8.21
C GLY A 396 21.86 11.66 -7.70
N THR A 397 21.55 12.63 -8.55
CA THR A 397 20.70 13.76 -8.18
C THR A 397 19.27 13.29 -7.87
N PRO A 398 18.65 13.72 -6.75
CA PRO A 398 17.28 13.33 -6.41
C PRO A 398 16.28 13.72 -7.50
N VAL A 399 15.12 13.06 -7.50
CA VAL A 399 13.98 13.50 -8.32
C VAL A 399 13.56 14.89 -7.89
N LEU A 400 13.36 15.81 -8.83
CA LEU A 400 12.82 17.14 -8.50
C LEU A 400 11.34 17.24 -8.80
N CYS A 401 10.62 17.91 -7.92
CA CYS A 401 9.19 18.19 -8.03
C CYS A 401 8.89 19.67 -7.72
N GLY A 402 7.90 20.24 -8.41
CA GLY A 402 7.47 21.63 -8.28
C GLY A 402 6.26 21.92 -9.18
N SER A 403 6.38 22.89 -10.09
CA SER A 403 5.41 23.11 -11.17
C SER A 403 5.29 21.93 -12.15
N GLY A 404 6.33 21.09 -12.24
CA GLY A 404 6.34 19.77 -12.87
C GLY A 404 7.23 18.79 -12.09
N TYR A 405 7.81 17.83 -12.78
CA TYR A 405 8.89 17.00 -12.24
C TYR A 405 9.95 16.66 -13.30
N VAL A 406 11.15 16.36 -12.82
CA VAL A 406 12.21 15.70 -13.59
C VAL A 406 12.77 14.53 -12.79
N ILE A 407 12.91 13.39 -13.46
CA ILE A 407 13.64 12.22 -12.98
C ILE A 407 14.99 12.22 -13.72
N PRO A 408 16.09 12.65 -13.07
CA PRO A 408 17.36 12.93 -13.76
C PRO A 408 17.99 11.67 -14.35
N ASP A 409 17.96 10.60 -13.55
CA ASP A 409 18.67 9.35 -13.82
C ASP A 409 17.76 8.30 -14.48
N ALA A 410 16.64 8.72 -15.08
CA ALA A 410 15.73 7.79 -15.71
C ALA A 410 16.43 6.99 -16.84
N PRO A 411 16.08 5.70 -17.04
CA PRO A 411 16.70 4.88 -18.09
C PRO A 411 16.43 5.48 -19.47
N GLY A 412 17.48 5.73 -20.25
CA GLY A 412 17.38 6.39 -21.56
C GLY A 412 17.45 7.92 -21.53
N GLY A 413 17.71 8.53 -20.37
CA GLY A 413 17.89 9.97 -20.18
C GLY A 413 16.80 10.59 -19.30
N PRO A 414 16.94 11.87 -18.89
CA PRO A 414 16.01 12.51 -17.97
C PRO A 414 14.56 12.47 -18.45
N CYS A 415 13.66 12.09 -17.54
CA CYS A 415 12.23 12.01 -17.82
C CYS A 415 11.48 13.17 -17.17
N LEU A 416 10.78 13.95 -17.99
CA LEU A 416 10.03 15.13 -17.62
C LEU A 416 8.54 14.82 -17.62
N GLY A 417 7.81 15.40 -16.68
CA GLY A 417 6.38 15.36 -16.81
C GLY A 417 5.56 15.99 -15.71
N ALA A 418 4.25 15.74 -15.72
CA ALA A 418 3.52 15.27 -16.90
C ALA A 418 2.29 16.15 -17.10
N THR A 419 1.83 16.25 -18.33
CA THR A 419 0.58 16.94 -18.63
C THR A 419 -0.61 16.24 -17.97
N TYR A 420 -1.71 16.98 -17.85
CA TYR A 420 -2.97 16.51 -17.28
C TYR A 420 -4.12 17.06 -18.12
N ASP A 421 -4.67 16.22 -18.98
CA ASP A 421 -5.75 16.61 -19.87
C ASP A 421 -6.84 15.52 -19.96
N ARG A 422 -8.01 15.92 -20.50
CA ARG A 422 -9.19 15.05 -20.63
C ARG A 422 -9.40 14.53 -22.05
N SER A 423 -8.45 14.75 -22.95
CA SER A 423 -8.53 14.29 -24.32
C SER A 423 -8.43 12.77 -24.39
N ALA A 424 -9.07 12.18 -25.40
CA ALA A 424 -8.96 10.76 -25.70
C ALA A 424 -7.78 10.41 -26.62
N ASP A 425 -7.10 11.42 -27.15
CA ASP A 425 -6.03 11.32 -28.15
C ASP A 425 -4.81 10.56 -27.63
N ILE A 426 -4.41 9.55 -28.37
CA ILE A 426 -3.30 8.66 -28.01
C ILE A 426 -1.95 9.16 -28.54
N ALA A 427 -1.95 10.13 -29.46
CA ALA A 427 -0.73 10.62 -30.09
C ALA A 427 -0.03 11.66 -29.19
N PRO A 428 1.32 11.69 -29.19
CA PRO A 428 2.08 12.80 -28.62
C PRO A 428 1.74 14.14 -29.29
N ARG A 429 1.77 15.22 -28.52
CA ARG A 429 1.54 16.58 -29.02
C ARG A 429 2.73 17.47 -28.73
N SER A 430 3.08 18.31 -29.71
CA SER A 430 4.11 19.33 -29.55
C SER A 430 3.79 20.33 -28.45
N ALA A 431 2.51 20.67 -28.23
CA ALA A 431 2.08 21.56 -27.16
C ALA A 431 2.35 20.98 -25.77
N ASP A 432 2.10 19.68 -25.56
CA ASP A 432 2.36 19.00 -24.29
C ASP A 432 3.86 18.87 -24.00
N ARG A 433 4.66 18.65 -25.04
CA ARG A 433 6.12 18.70 -24.95
C ARG A 433 6.61 20.09 -24.56
N ALA A 434 6.11 21.13 -25.21
CA ALA A 434 6.46 22.50 -24.88
C ALA A 434 6.10 22.83 -23.43
N GLU A 435 4.94 22.37 -22.94
CA GLU A 435 4.53 22.52 -21.54
C GLU A 435 5.48 21.78 -20.57
N ASN A 436 5.85 20.53 -20.86
CA ASN A 436 6.79 19.77 -20.03
C ASN A 436 8.17 20.44 -19.96
N LEU A 437 8.67 20.96 -21.09
CA LEU A 437 9.94 21.69 -21.16
C LEU A 437 9.86 23.03 -20.42
N GLN A 438 8.75 23.76 -20.55
CA GLN A 438 8.55 25.01 -19.80
C GLN A 438 8.54 24.78 -18.28
N ARG A 439 7.92 23.68 -17.83
CA ARG A 439 7.93 23.30 -16.41
C ARG A 439 9.33 22.94 -15.91
N LEU A 440 10.21 22.42 -16.77
CA LEU A 440 11.60 22.16 -16.42
C LEU A 440 12.35 23.48 -16.12
N THR A 441 12.17 24.49 -16.97
CA THR A 441 12.72 25.84 -16.73
C THR A 441 12.17 26.43 -15.43
N ALA A 442 10.85 26.29 -15.19
CA ALA A 442 10.23 26.78 -13.96
C ALA A 442 10.71 26.05 -12.68
N LEU A 443 11.24 24.83 -12.80
CA LEU A 443 11.89 24.12 -11.69
C LEU A 443 13.30 24.65 -11.38
N GLY A 444 13.86 25.53 -12.21
CA GLY A 444 15.23 26.03 -12.06
C GLY A 444 16.28 24.94 -12.28
N TRP A 445 15.94 23.88 -13.01
CA TRP A 445 16.84 22.75 -13.31
C TRP A 445 17.91 23.08 -14.35
N ASP A 446 17.56 23.94 -15.31
CA ASP A 446 18.47 24.35 -16.38
C ASP A 446 18.14 25.76 -16.85
N ASP A 447 19.19 26.49 -17.24
CA ASP A 447 19.16 27.83 -17.85
C ASP A 447 19.51 27.79 -19.36
N GLY A 448 19.73 26.60 -19.94
CA GLY A 448 20.29 26.37 -21.28
C GLY A 448 19.29 26.12 -22.44
N PRO A 449 19.71 26.34 -23.71
CA PRO A 449 18.83 26.34 -24.88
C PRO A 449 18.63 24.93 -25.49
N GLU A 450 17.44 24.67 -26.04
CA GLU A 450 17.01 23.50 -26.82
C GLU A 450 17.43 22.10 -26.30
N HIS A 451 16.51 21.43 -25.59
CA HIS A 451 16.65 20.02 -25.27
C HIS A 451 16.30 19.13 -26.47
N SER A 452 17.23 18.26 -26.88
CA SER A 452 16.94 17.17 -27.81
C SER A 452 16.02 16.14 -27.15
N VAL A 453 14.82 15.99 -27.72
CA VAL A 453 13.82 15.02 -27.26
C VAL A 453 14.15 13.65 -27.85
N VAL A 454 14.36 12.68 -26.97
CA VAL A 454 14.62 11.28 -27.33
C VAL A 454 13.30 10.54 -27.54
N GLN A 455 12.35 10.74 -26.63
CA GLN A 455 11.09 9.99 -26.64
C GLN A 455 9.96 10.81 -26.02
N GLU A 456 8.76 10.59 -26.53
CA GLU A 456 7.52 11.07 -25.93
C GLU A 456 6.59 9.89 -25.71
N ARG A 457 5.91 9.87 -24.56
CA ARG A 457 4.95 8.81 -24.25
C ARG A 457 3.67 9.39 -23.70
N VAL A 458 2.57 8.98 -24.31
CA VAL A 458 1.21 9.28 -23.85
C VAL A 458 0.64 8.05 -23.19
N ALA A 459 0.02 8.24 -22.02
CA ALA A 459 -0.74 7.18 -21.37
C ALA A 459 -1.94 7.76 -20.62
N PHE A 460 -2.81 6.86 -20.15
CA PHE A 460 -4.08 7.23 -19.55
C PHE A 460 -4.20 6.70 -18.12
N ARG A 461 -4.32 7.63 -17.19
CA ARG A 461 -4.57 7.37 -15.78
C ARG A 461 -6.05 7.08 -15.59
N SER A 462 -6.34 6.12 -14.72
CA SER A 462 -7.69 5.92 -14.16
C SER A 462 -7.74 6.64 -12.82
N VAL A 463 -8.60 7.64 -12.68
CA VAL A 463 -8.66 8.51 -11.49
C VAL A 463 -10.07 8.53 -10.94
N SER A 464 -10.25 8.16 -9.68
CA SER A 464 -11.55 8.31 -9.01
C SER A 464 -11.85 9.79 -8.70
N ARG A 465 -13.12 10.12 -8.42
CA ARG A 465 -13.54 11.47 -8.03
C ARG A 465 -12.79 12.02 -6.81
N ASP A 466 -12.52 11.17 -5.81
CA ASP A 466 -11.80 11.53 -4.58
C ASP A 466 -10.27 11.36 -4.69
N ARG A 467 -9.77 10.90 -5.84
CA ARG A 467 -8.36 10.60 -6.13
C ARG A 467 -7.74 9.51 -5.25
N LEU A 468 -8.54 8.75 -4.50
CA LEU A 468 -8.12 7.53 -3.80
C LEU A 468 -8.33 6.29 -4.69
N PRO A 469 -7.49 5.26 -4.57
CA PRO A 469 -7.68 4.03 -5.34
C PRO A 469 -9.01 3.35 -5.00
N ILE A 470 -9.47 2.47 -5.88
CA ILE A 470 -10.62 1.59 -5.65
C ILE A 470 -10.06 0.18 -5.45
N ILE A 471 -10.11 -0.30 -4.20
CA ILE A 471 -9.49 -1.53 -3.74
C ILE A 471 -10.48 -2.31 -2.87
N GLY A 472 -10.77 -3.55 -3.25
CA GLY A 472 -11.57 -4.46 -2.43
C GLY A 472 -12.73 -5.14 -3.16
N PRO A 473 -13.63 -5.78 -2.42
CA PRO A 473 -14.73 -6.55 -2.99
C PRO A 473 -15.76 -5.65 -3.67
N VAL A 474 -16.31 -6.12 -4.78
CA VAL A 474 -17.32 -5.41 -5.57
C VAL A 474 -18.71 -5.67 -5.00
N PRO A 475 -19.44 -4.62 -4.59
CA PRO A 475 -20.83 -4.70 -4.16
C PRO A 475 -21.75 -5.56 -5.04
N GLY A 476 -22.48 -6.50 -4.43
CA GLY A 476 -23.49 -7.29 -5.12
C GLY A 476 -22.94 -8.35 -6.08
N ALA A 477 -21.61 -8.51 -6.18
CA ALA A 477 -20.96 -9.45 -7.08
C ALA A 477 -20.02 -10.37 -6.29
N LYS A 478 -20.53 -11.54 -5.87
CA LYS A 478 -19.75 -12.51 -5.09
C LYS A 478 -18.50 -12.95 -5.85
N GLY A 479 -17.36 -12.98 -5.17
CA GLY A 479 -16.07 -13.39 -5.74
C GLY A 479 -15.44 -12.36 -6.67
N LEU A 480 -16.02 -11.17 -6.85
CA LEU A 480 -15.44 -10.11 -7.68
C LEU A 480 -14.77 -9.06 -6.81
N PHE A 481 -13.54 -8.71 -7.17
CA PHE A 481 -12.71 -7.70 -6.51
C PHE A 481 -12.19 -6.68 -7.52
N ALA A 482 -11.73 -5.54 -7.02
CA ALA A 482 -11.13 -4.49 -7.84
C ALA A 482 -9.83 -3.99 -7.24
N LEU A 483 -8.87 -3.67 -8.11
CA LEU A 483 -7.69 -2.86 -7.83
C LEU A 483 -7.49 -1.92 -9.00
N THR A 484 -8.09 -0.73 -8.91
CA THR A 484 -8.17 0.21 -10.03
C THR A 484 -8.17 1.66 -9.53
N ALA A 485 -8.31 2.62 -10.45
CA ALA A 485 -8.32 4.05 -10.15
C ALA A 485 -7.04 4.58 -9.43
N LEU A 486 -5.87 4.02 -9.75
CA LEU A 486 -4.60 4.34 -9.08
C LEU A 486 -4.02 5.74 -9.42
N GLY A 487 -4.63 6.46 -10.35
CA GLY A 487 -4.20 7.77 -10.81
C GLY A 487 -2.72 7.84 -11.21
N SER A 488 -2.03 8.88 -10.73
CA SER A 488 -0.58 9.08 -10.95
C SER A 488 0.29 8.47 -9.86
N ARG A 489 -0.28 7.69 -8.95
CA ARG A 489 0.41 7.13 -7.78
C ARG A 489 0.34 5.60 -7.76
N GLY A 490 0.31 4.98 -8.95
CA GLY A 490 0.28 3.52 -9.09
C GLY A 490 1.39 2.81 -8.32
N LEU A 491 2.58 3.40 -8.27
CA LEU A 491 3.73 2.88 -7.51
C LEU A 491 3.53 2.88 -5.99
N VAL A 492 2.61 3.71 -5.46
CA VAL A 492 2.25 3.75 -4.03
C VAL A 492 1.04 2.85 -3.77
N TRP A 493 0.04 2.89 -4.65
CA TRP A 493 -1.24 2.21 -4.41
C TRP A 493 -1.26 0.73 -4.79
N ALA A 494 -0.52 0.33 -5.83
CA ALA A 494 -0.61 -1.03 -6.34
C ALA A 494 -0.03 -2.08 -5.36
N PRO A 495 1.16 -1.88 -4.75
CA PRO A 495 1.67 -2.83 -3.75
C PRO A 495 0.75 -2.94 -2.53
N LEU A 496 0.30 -1.79 -1.98
CA LEU A 496 -0.66 -1.76 -0.88
C LEU A 496 -1.96 -2.48 -1.22
N GLY A 497 -2.47 -2.25 -2.43
CA GLY A 497 -3.71 -2.87 -2.88
C GLY A 497 -3.59 -4.37 -3.12
N ALA A 498 -2.45 -4.83 -3.65
CA ALA A 498 -2.14 -6.25 -3.79
C ALA A 498 -2.11 -6.93 -2.42
N ASP A 499 -1.40 -6.34 -1.45
CA ASP A 499 -1.31 -6.84 -0.08
C ASP A 499 -2.66 -6.83 0.65
N LEU A 500 -3.45 -5.78 0.48
CA LEU A 500 -4.78 -5.66 1.07
C LEU A 500 -5.75 -6.70 0.47
N LEU A 501 -5.74 -6.90 -0.85
CA LEU A 501 -6.56 -7.94 -1.50
C LEU A 501 -6.14 -9.35 -1.09
N CYS A 502 -4.82 -9.61 -1.03
CA CYS A 502 -4.29 -10.88 -0.57
C CYS A 502 -4.72 -11.17 0.87
N ALA A 503 -4.56 -10.20 1.78
CA ALA A 503 -4.99 -10.35 3.17
C ALA A 503 -6.50 -10.61 3.28
N TRP A 504 -7.31 -9.91 2.47
CA TRP A 504 -8.75 -10.17 2.41
C TRP A 504 -9.10 -11.58 1.96
N LEU A 505 -8.43 -12.07 0.91
CA LEU A 505 -8.72 -13.38 0.32
C LEU A 505 -8.18 -14.54 1.16
N GLU A 506 -7.16 -14.32 1.97
CA GLU A 506 -6.62 -15.32 2.92
C GLU A 506 -7.27 -15.24 4.32
N GLY A 507 -8.09 -14.23 4.59
CA GLY A 507 -8.65 -14.02 5.93
C GLY A 507 -7.61 -13.56 6.96
N ASP A 508 -6.49 -12.99 6.49
CA ASP A 508 -5.42 -12.46 7.33
C ASP A 508 -5.83 -11.13 8.00
N PRO A 509 -5.10 -10.70 9.05
CA PRO A 509 -5.19 -9.33 9.55
C PRO A 509 -5.02 -8.30 8.42
N LEU A 510 -5.95 -7.34 8.32
CA LEU A 510 -5.85 -6.32 7.28
C LEU A 510 -4.66 -5.39 7.54
N PRO A 511 -3.86 -5.04 6.51
CA PRO A 511 -2.66 -4.20 6.67
C PRO A 511 -2.98 -2.72 6.86
N LEU A 512 -4.24 -2.35 7.05
CA LEU A 512 -4.74 -0.99 7.14
C LEU A 512 -5.83 -0.88 8.19
N GLU A 513 -5.90 0.28 8.82
CA GLU A 513 -6.99 0.67 9.69
C GLU A 513 -8.32 0.65 8.95
N LYS A 514 -9.37 0.25 9.67
CA LYS A 514 -10.73 0.11 9.15
C LYS A 514 -11.22 1.36 8.41
N ASP A 515 -10.94 2.56 8.92
CA ASP A 515 -11.33 3.81 8.25
C ASP A 515 -10.62 4.03 6.91
N LEU A 516 -9.37 3.59 6.78
CA LEU A 516 -8.60 3.64 5.53
C LEU A 516 -9.09 2.58 4.54
N VAL A 517 -9.37 1.37 5.02
CA VAL A 517 -9.99 0.30 4.23
C VAL A 517 -11.31 0.76 3.62
N GLN A 518 -12.18 1.39 4.42
CA GLN A 518 -13.44 1.97 3.94
C GLN A 518 -13.23 3.09 2.92
N ALA A 519 -12.18 3.89 3.06
CA ALA A 519 -11.87 4.99 2.14
C ALA A 519 -11.42 4.52 0.76
N VAL A 520 -10.88 3.30 0.63
CA VAL A 520 -10.49 2.71 -0.66
C VAL A 520 -11.48 1.70 -1.20
N ALA A 521 -12.43 1.24 -0.37
CA ALA A 521 -13.44 0.25 -0.76
C ALA A 521 -14.28 0.69 -1.96
N PRO A 522 -14.66 -0.22 -2.89
CA PRO A 522 -15.59 0.10 -3.96
C PRO A 522 -16.99 0.49 -3.47
N ALA A 523 -17.37 0.02 -2.28
CA ALA A 523 -18.67 0.30 -1.65
C ALA A 523 -18.88 1.76 -1.24
N ARG A 524 -17.83 2.59 -1.23
CA ARG A 524 -17.94 4.01 -0.85
C ARG A 524 -18.73 4.87 -1.85
N TYR A 525 -19.04 4.33 -3.03
CA TYR A 525 -19.81 4.99 -4.08
C TYR A 525 -21.23 4.41 -4.26
N ARG A 526 -21.70 3.60 -3.31
CA ARG A 526 -23.07 3.08 -3.33
C ARG A 526 -24.11 4.17 -3.07
#